data_AF-A0A2S8EY46-F1
#
_entry.id   AF-A0A2S8EY46-F1
#
_cell.length_a   1.000
_cell.length_b   1.000
_cell.length_c   1.000
_cell.angle_alpha   90.00
_cell.angle_beta   90.00
_cell.angle_gamma   90.00
#
_symmetry.space_group_name_H-M   'P 1'
#
loop_
_entity.id
_entity.type
_entity.pdbx_description
1 polymer ?
#
loop_
_entity_poly.entity_id
_entity_poly.type
_entity_poly.pdbx_seq_one_letter_code
_entity_poly.pdbx_strand_id
1 'polypeptide(L)'
;MHYSHRLVLLASAILVFQVIGGAVFILEMFSDVLGIGLWSLHWQTREIVQLGAVLSLVLGAIAGVAFLVGTLQRAQTIERQLQAASGAFNAAMENQFDKWSLSPAEAEVALFALKGFSNQEIARLRGKSEATIKTQINAVFRKAGVQNRAQLMAQFMDLLLEMPEQ
;
A
#
# COMPACT_ATOMS: atom_id res chain seq x y z
N MET A 1 19.01 8.83 -0.19
CA MET A 1 17.90 9.82 -0.17
C MET A 1 18.10 11.05 -1.07
N HIS A 2 19.32 11.58 -1.27
CA HIS A 2 19.49 12.81 -2.10
C HIS A 2 19.16 12.67 -3.59
N TYR A 3 19.29 11.46 -4.16
CA TYR A 3 19.01 11.22 -5.60
C TYR A 3 17.51 11.31 -5.94
N SER A 4 16.62 10.83 -5.07
CA SER A 4 15.18 10.88 -5.33
C SER A 4 14.64 12.30 -5.30
N HIS A 5 15.13 13.16 -4.40
CA HIS A 5 14.70 14.56 -4.33
C HIS A 5 15.13 15.36 -5.56
N ARG A 6 16.35 15.14 -6.08
CA ARG A 6 16.84 15.80 -7.31
C ARG A 6 16.05 15.36 -8.54
N LEU A 7 15.73 14.07 -8.66
CA LEU A 7 14.90 13.55 -9.76
C LEU A 7 13.47 14.09 -9.72
N VAL A 8 12.86 14.19 -8.54
CA VAL A 8 11.52 14.76 -8.39
C VAL A 8 11.51 16.24 -8.77
N LEU A 9 12.48 17.04 -8.31
CA LEU A 9 12.59 18.44 -8.70
C LEU A 9 12.76 18.63 -10.21
N LEU A 10 13.59 17.80 -10.86
CA LEU A 10 13.76 17.83 -12.31
C LEU A 10 12.48 17.44 -13.04
N ALA A 11 11.79 16.39 -12.60
CA ALA A 11 10.52 15.97 -13.19
C ALA A 11 9.43 17.06 -13.04
N SER A 12 9.35 17.70 -11.87
CA SER A 12 8.44 18.83 -11.63
C SER A 12 8.78 20.03 -12.51
N ALA A 13 10.06 20.35 -12.70
CA ALA A 13 10.48 21.44 -13.59
C ALA A 13 10.12 21.15 -15.07
N ILE A 14 10.32 19.91 -15.52
CA ILE A 14 9.93 19.45 -16.86
C ILE A 14 8.40 19.54 -17.04
N LEU A 15 7.62 19.12 -16.05
CA LEU A 15 6.16 19.19 -16.07
C LEU A 15 5.67 20.65 -16.18
N VAL A 16 6.23 21.56 -15.38
CA VAL A 16 5.89 22.99 -15.45
C VAL A 16 6.20 23.55 -16.83
N PHE A 17 7.38 23.23 -17.37
CA PHE A 17 7.77 23.65 -18.72
C PHE A 17 6.82 23.11 -19.80
N GLN A 18 6.37 21.86 -19.67
CA GLN A 18 5.42 21.23 -20.57
C GLN A 18 4.04 21.90 -20.51
N VAL A 19 3.54 22.23 -19.31
CA VAL A 19 2.25 22.91 -19.14
C VAL A 19 2.28 24.29 -19.78
N ILE A 20 3.39 25.03 -19.60
CA ILE A 20 3.58 26.35 -20.22
C ILE A 20 3.64 26.20 -21.75
N GLY A 21 4.44 25.26 -22.26
CA GLY A 21 4.56 25.00 -23.70
C GLY A 21 3.23 24.60 -24.34
N GLY A 22 2.46 23.72 -23.68
CA GLY A 22 1.13 23.33 -24.13
C GLY A 22 0.12 24.48 -24.13
N ALA A 23 0.15 25.33 -23.10
CA ALA A 23 -0.73 26.51 -23.03
C ALA A 23 -0.43 27.51 -24.16
N VAL A 24 0.84 27.78 -24.44
CA VAL A 24 1.26 28.65 -25.56
C VAL A 24 0.79 28.08 -26.90
N PHE A 25 0.96 26.78 -27.13
CA PHE A 25 0.50 26.10 -28.35
C PHE A 25 -1.02 26.22 -28.54
N ILE A 26 -1.80 26.01 -27.48
CA ILE A 26 -3.26 26.13 -27.54
C ILE A 26 -3.68 27.57 -27.86
N LEU A 27 -3.03 28.57 -27.25
CA LEU A 27 -3.32 29.98 -27.50
C LEU A 27 -2.97 30.39 -28.94
N GLU A 28 -1.87 29.89 -29.49
CA GLU A 28 -1.48 30.13 -30.88
C GLU A 28 -2.48 29.49 -31.85
N MET A 29 -2.81 28.20 -31.64
CA MET A 29 -3.79 27.49 -32.46
C MET A 29 -5.16 28.19 -32.47
N PHE A 30 -5.60 28.69 -31.31
CA PHE A 30 -6.87 29.39 -31.18
C PHE A 30 -6.84 30.77 -31.85
N SER A 31 -5.72 31.50 -31.75
CA SER A 31 -5.51 32.77 -32.45
C SER A 31 -5.59 32.61 -33.97
N ASP A 32 -5.07 31.51 -34.51
CA ASP A 32 -5.14 31.21 -35.94
C ASP A 32 -6.55 30.88 -36.41
N VAL A 33 -7.25 30.04 -35.65
CA VAL A 33 -8.64 29.64 -35.95
C VAL A 33 -9.56 30.86 -35.97
N LEU A 34 -9.34 31.83 -35.08
CA LEU A 34 -10.12 33.07 -35.04
C LEU A 34 -9.63 34.12 -36.05
N GLY A 35 -8.52 33.89 -36.74
CA GLY A 35 -7.93 34.84 -37.69
C GLY A 35 -7.42 36.13 -37.06
N ILE A 36 -7.22 36.17 -35.74
CA ILE A 36 -6.92 37.40 -34.99
C ILE A 36 -5.43 37.77 -35.11
N GLY A 37 -4.57 36.85 -35.55
CA GLY A 37 -3.16 37.15 -35.82
C GLY A 37 -2.46 37.88 -34.67
N LEU A 38 -2.64 37.41 -33.42
CA LEU A 38 -2.12 38.08 -32.21
C LEU A 38 -0.59 38.32 -32.26
N TRP A 39 0.14 37.51 -33.02
CA TRP A 39 1.57 37.63 -33.25
C TRP A 39 1.85 37.55 -34.76
N SER A 40 2.08 38.70 -35.39
CA SER A 40 2.57 38.83 -36.78
C SER A 40 4.05 38.41 -36.89
N LEU A 41 4.40 37.21 -36.42
CA LEU A 41 5.75 36.67 -36.51
C LEU A 41 6.01 36.11 -37.92
N HIS A 42 7.25 36.22 -38.39
CA HIS A 42 7.69 35.58 -39.62
C HIS A 42 7.52 34.06 -39.51
N TRP A 43 7.10 33.41 -40.61
CA TRP A 43 6.75 31.98 -40.68
C TRP A 43 7.83 31.04 -40.07
N GLN A 44 9.10 31.40 -40.16
CA GLN A 44 10.22 30.62 -39.61
C GLN A 44 10.21 30.56 -38.08
N THR A 45 9.83 31.65 -37.41
CA THR A 45 9.80 31.71 -35.94
C THR A 45 8.66 30.85 -35.39
N ARG A 46 7.53 30.82 -36.10
CA ARG A 46 6.37 30.00 -35.78
C ARG A 46 6.69 28.50 -35.84
N GLU A 47 7.33 28.02 -36.89
CA GLU A 47 7.71 26.60 -37.00
C GLU A 47 8.64 26.16 -35.86
N ILE A 48 9.60 27.00 -35.46
CA ILE A 48 10.53 26.68 -34.36
C ILE A 48 9.80 26.59 -33.02
N VAL A 49 8.88 27.52 -32.74
CA VAL A 49 8.06 27.51 -31.52
C VAL A 49 7.18 26.27 -31.49
N GLN A 50 6.56 25.91 -32.62
CA GLN A 50 5.68 24.76 -32.73
C GLN A 50 6.44 23.43 -32.53
N LEU A 51 7.63 23.28 -33.11
CA LEU A 51 8.49 22.11 -32.90
C LEU A 51 8.97 22.01 -31.44
N GLY A 52 9.31 23.14 -30.82
CA GLY A 52 9.69 23.19 -29.41
C GLY A 52 8.54 22.76 -28.48
N ALA A 53 7.30 23.20 -28.77
CA ALA A 53 6.12 22.81 -28.01
C ALA A 53 5.86 21.31 -28.12
N VAL A 54 5.88 20.74 -29.33
CA VAL A 54 5.72 19.29 -29.54
C VAL A 54 6.80 18.50 -28.83
N LEU A 55 8.06 18.94 -28.92
CA LEU A 55 9.17 18.27 -28.24
C LEU A 55 8.99 18.26 -26.71
N SER A 56 8.54 19.39 -26.14
CA SER A 56 8.26 19.48 -24.70
C SER A 56 7.13 18.55 -24.25
N LEU A 57 6.08 18.41 -25.08
CA LEU A 57 4.95 17.51 -24.83
C LEU A 57 5.38 16.05 -24.87
N VAL A 58 6.18 15.66 -25.86
CA VAL A 58 6.68 14.28 -25.99
C VAL A 58 7.58 13.92 -24.83
N LEU A 59 8.55 14.79 -24.48
CA LEU A 59 9.46 14.54 -23.36
C LEU A 59 8.72 14.43 -22.03
N GLY A 60 7.78 15.32 -21.77
CA GLY A 60 7.00 15.29 -20.55
C GLY A 60 6.03 14.11 -20.47
N ALA A 61 5.43 13.69 -21.58
CA ALA A 61 4.63 12.46 -21.63
C ALA A 61 5.46 11.21 -21.31
N ILE A 62 6.67 11.09 -21.89
CA ILE A 62 7.60 9.98 -21.62
C ILE A 62 8.00 9.97 -20.13
N ALA A 63 8.37 11.14 -19.58
CA ALA A 63 8.72 11.26 -18.17
C ALA A 63 7.54 10.90 -17.26
N GLY A 64 6.32 11.33 -17.60
CA GLY A 64 5.09 11.00 -16.87
C GLY A 64 4.80 9.50 -16.85
N VAL A 65 4.91 8.82 -18.00
CA VAL A 65 4.73 7.37 -18.10
C VAL A 65 5.80 6.63 -17.29
N ALA A 66 7.07 7.03 -17.41
CA ALA A 66 8.17 6.42 -16.65
C ALA A 66 7.98 6.56 -15.13
N PHE A 67 7.53 7.74 -14.67
CA PHE A 67 7.21 7.98 -13.26
C PHE A 67 6.04 7.13 -12.77
N LEU A 68 4.97 7.00 -13.57
CA LEU A 68 3.81 6.19 -13.22
C LEU A 68 4.17 4.71 -13.11
N VAL A 69 4.90 4.17 -14.10
CA VAL A 69 5.37 2.78 -14.09
C VAL A 69 6.26 2.52 -12.87
N GLY A 70 7.19 3.42 -12.57
CA GLY A 70 8.04 3.31 -11.38
C GLY A 70 7.25 3.34 -10.06
N THR A 71 6.18 4.12 -10.00
CA THR A 71 5.32 4.21 -8.81
C THR A 71 4.49 2.94 -8.62
N LEU A 72 3.93 2.38 -9.70
CA LEU A 72 3.16 1.14 -9.67
C LEU A 72 4.03 -0.06 -9.27
N GLN A 73 5.26 -0.14 -9.76
CA GLN A 73 6.20 -1.21 -9.37
C GLN A 73 6.55 -1.14 -7.87
N ARG A 74 6.72 0.07 -7.32
CA ARG A 74 6.95 0.26 -5.87
C ARG A 74 5.76 -0.18 -5.04
N ALA A 75 4.54 0.16 -5.47
CA ALA A 75 3.31 -0.28 -4.80
C ALA A 75 3.24 -1.82 -4.72
N GLN A 76 3.52 -2.52 -5.82
CA GLN A 76 3.57 -3.99 -5.84
C GLN A 76 4.64 -4.58 -4.91
N THR A 77 5.78 -3.91 -4.76
CA THR A 77 6.85 -4.38 -3.86
C THR A 77 6.43 -4.29 -2.39
N ILE A 78 5.79 -3.17 -2.01
CA ILE A 78 5.26 -2.98 -0.65
C ILE A 78 4.19 -4.03 -0.35
N GLU A 79 3.28 -4.27 -1.30
CA GLU A 79 2.23 -5.27 -1.14
C GLU A 79 2.81 -6.69 -0.99
N ARG A 80 3.83 -7.05 -1.77
CA ARG A 80 4.52 -8.34 -1.65
C ARG A 80 5.22 -8.49 -0.30
N GLN A 81 5.88 -7.44 0.19
CA GLN A 81 6.53 -7.46 1.52
C GLN A 81 5.49 -7.63 2.62
N LEU A 82 4.36 -6.93 2.53
CA LEU A 82 3.26 -7.07 3.49
C LEU A 82 2.62 -8.46 3.45
N GLN A 83 2.40 -9.02 2.25
CA GLN A 83 1.87 -10.38 2.08
C GLN A 83 2.87 -11.43 2.60
N ALA A 84 4.17 -11.27 2.34
CA ALA A 84 5.19 -12.17 2.87
C ALA A 84 5.27 -12.10 4.40
N ALA A 85 5.23 -10.90 4.98
CA ALA A 85 5.22 -10.71 6.43
C ALA A 85 3.95 -11.29 7.08
N SER A 86 2.78 -11.03 6.48
CA SER A 86 1.49 -11.58 6.95
C SER A 86 1.46 -13.11 6.82
N GLY A 87 2.03 -13.65 5.75
CA GLY A 87 2.17 -15.09 5.55
C GLY A 87 3.08 -15.75 6.58
N ALA A 88 4.25 -15.16 6.84
CA ALA A 88 5.17 -15.63 7.88
C ALA A 88 4.52 -15.61 9.27
N PHE A 89 3.77 -14.55 9.59
CA PHE A 89 3.01 -14.44 10.83
C PHE A 89 1.92 -15.51 10.95
N ASN A 90 1.12 -15.71 9.90
CA ASN A 90 0.09 -16.75 9.89
C ASN A 90 0.69 -18.15 10.05
N ALA A 91 1.81 -18.45 9.38
CA ALA A 91 2.51 -19.72 9.51
C ALA A 91 3.08 -19.93 10.93
N ALA A 92 3.63 -18.88 11.56
CA ALA A 92 4.09 -18.95 12.94
C ALA A 92 2.93 -19.24 13.91
N MET A 93 1.77 -18.61 13.68
CA MET A 93 0.57 -18.82 14.49
C MET A 93 0.01 -20.24 14.34
N GLU A 94 -0.09 -20.74 13.10
CA GLU A 94 -0.57 -22.10 12.82
C GLU A 94 0.34 -23.15 13.47
N ASN A 95 1.66 -23.01 13.32
CA ASN A 95 2.63 -23.85 14.02
C ASN A 95 2.46 -23.80 15.55
N GLN A 96 2.13 -22.64 16.13
CA GLN A 96 1.91 -22.52 17.56
C GLN A 96 0.61 -23.21 18.02
N PHE A 97 -0.46 -23.09 17.24
CA PHE A 97 -1.73 -23.76 17.52
C PHE A 97 -1.61 -25.28 17.41
N ASP A 98 -0.78 -25.76 16.47
CA ASP A 98 -0.44 -27.18 16.34
C ASP A 98 0.38 -27.69 17.54
N LYS A 99 1.37 -26.90 18.00
CA LYS A 99 2.14 -27.22 19.23
C LYS A 99 1.23 -27.35 20.46
N TRP A 100 0.19 -26.52 20.55
CA TRP A 100 -0.84 -26.62 21.60
C TRP A 100 -1.88 -27.71 21.32
N SER A 101 -1.84 -28.37 20.16
CA SER A 101 -2.82 -29.39 19.75
C SER A 101 -4.26 -28.87 19.84
N LEU A 102 -4.48 -27.64 19.38
CA LEU A 102 -5.82 -27.05 19.30
C LEU A 102 -6.62 -27.71 18.17
N SER A 103 -7.89 -27.97 18.43
CA SER A 103 -8.84 -28.28 17.36
C SER A 103 -9.14 -27.03 16.53
N PRO A 104 -9.65 -27.16 15.29
CA PRO A 104 -9.99 -26.00 14.45
C PRO A 104 -10.92 -25.00 15.16
N ALA A 105 -11.88 -25.51 15.94
CA ALA A 105 -12.79 -24.67 16.71
C ALA A 105 -12.10 -23.91 17.86
N GLU A 106 -11.15 -24.55 18.53
CA GLU A 106 -10.36 -23.92 19.60
C GLU A 106 -9.36 -22.90 19.04
N ALA A 107 -8.73 -23.19 17.90
CA ALA A 107 -7.83 -22.28 17.20
C ALA A 107 -8.53 -20.97 16.82
N GLU A 108 -9.75 -21.04 16.29
CA GLU A 108 -10.56 -19.84 16.01
C GLU A 108 -10.88 -19.04 17.29
N VAL A 109 -11.22 -19.71 18.39
CA VAL A 109 -11.49 -19.04 19.67
C VAL A 109 -10.22 -18.39 20.24
N ALA A 110 -9.08 -19.08 20.16
CA ALA A 110 -7.78 -18.56 20.55
C ALA A 110 -7.41 -17.32 19.71
N LEU A 111 -7.62 -17.37 18.40
CA LEU A 111 -7.38 -16.23 17.50
C LEU A 111 -8.22 -15.01 17.88
N PHE A 112 -9.52 -15.17 18.12
CA PHE A 112 -10.35 -14.05 18.56
C PHE A 112 -9.97 -13.55 19.96
N ALA A 113 -9.52 -14.44 20.84
CA ALA A 113 -9.02 -14.05 22.15
C ALA A 113 -7.75 -13.19 22.04
N LEU A 114 -6.81 -13.58 21.18
CA LEU A 114 -5.60 -12.81 20.90
C LEU A 114 -5.90 -11.44 20.26
N LYS A 115 -6.95 -11.36 19.43
CA LYS A 115 -7.45 -10.10 18.84
C LYS A 115 -8.16 -9.17 19.84
N GLY A 116 -8.37 -9.59 21.09
CA GLY A 116 -8.98 -8.75 22.12
C GLY A 116 -10.51 -8.86 22.26
N PHE A 117 -11.18 -9.73 21.50
CA PHE A 117 -12.64 -9.93 21.61
C PHE A 117 -13.06 -10.60 22.92
N SER A 118 -14.06 -10.05 23.60
CA SER A 118 -14.70 -10.67 24.77
C SER A 118 -15.38 -12.00 24.42
N ASN A 119 -15.63 -12.85 25.42
CA ASN A 119 -16.33 -14.12 25.20
C ASN A 119 -17.71 -13.93 24.55
N GLN A 120 -18.39 -12.83 24.87
CA GLN A 120 -19.69 -12.48 24.30
C GLN A 120 -19.56 -12.12 22.81
N GLU A 121 -18.54 -11.35 22.42
CA GLU A 121 -18.28 -11.01 21.02
C GLU A 121 -17.89 -12.24 20.21
N ILE A 122 -17.03 -13.09 20.77
CA ILE A 122 -16.64 -14.37 20.16
C ILE A 122 -17.87 -15.25 19.95
N ALA A 123 -18.75 -15.34 20.95
CA ALA A 123 -20.00 -16.10 20.87
C ALA A 123 -20.89 -15.62 19.72
N ARG A 124 -21.04 -14.30 19.56
CA ARG A 124 -21.79 -13.70 18.45
C ARG A 124 -21.14 -13.99 17.10
N LEU A 125 -19.83 -13.79 16.96
CA LEU A 125 -19.08 -14.03 15.72
C LEU A 125 -19.12 -15.50 15.29
N ARG A 126 -19.07 -16.42 16.25
CA ARG A 126 -19.09 -17.87 16.04
C ARG A 126 -20.49 -18.47 15.91
N GLY A 127 -21.55 -17.71 16.19
CA GLY A 127 -22.91 -18.23 16.27
C GLY A 127 -23.07 -19.30 17.36
N LYS A 128 -22.42 -19.13 18.52
CA LYS A 128 -22.45 -20.05 19.66
C LYS A 128 -22.91 -19.34 20.93
N SER A 129 -23.27 -20.11 21.96
CA SER A 129 -23.54 -19.53 23.28
C SER A 129 -22.24 -19.12 23.98
N GLU A 130 -22.32 -18.10 24.84
CA GLU A 130 -21.19 -17.66 25.66
C GLU A 130 -20.65 -18.78 26.57
N ALA A 131 -21.53 -19.65 27.07
CA ALA A 131 -21.14 -20.83 27.83
C ALA A 131 -20.24 -21.78 27.00
N THR A 132 -20.57 -22.01 25.73
CA THR A 132 -19.74 -22.83 24.83
C THR A 132 -18.37 -22.19 24.60
N ILE A 133 -18.32 -20.88 24.36
CA ILE A 133 -17.05 -20.15 24.21
C ILE A 133 -16.22 -20.21 25.49
N LYS A 134 -16.85 -20.07 26.66
CA LYS A 134 -16.17 -20.19 27.96
C LYS A 134 -15.54 -21.57 28.15
N THR A 135 -16.23 -22.63 27.73
CA THR A 135 -15.66 -23.98 27.76
C THR A 135 -14.48 -24.13 26.79
N GLN A 136 -14.61 -23.63 25.56
CA GLN A 136 -13.56 -23.70 24.55
C GLN A 136 -12.31 -22.90 24.95
N ILE A 137 -12.47 -21.69 25.49
CA ILE A 137 -11.33 -20.86 25.88
C ILE A 137 -10.59 -21.44 27.09
N ASN A 138 -11.30 -22.08 28.02
CA ASN A 138 -10.67 -22.81 29.12
C ASN A 138 -9.89 -24.04 28.63
N ALA A 139 -10.39 -24.72 27.60
CA ALA A 139 -9.65 -25.81 26.96
C ALA A 139 -8.39 -25.28 26.27
N VAL A 140 -8.46 -24.14 25.59
CA VAL A 140 -7.29 -23.43 25.02
C VAL A 140 -6.27 -23.11 26.11
N PHE A 141 -6.67 -22.49 27.23
CA PHE A 141 -5.75 -22.18 28.32
C PHE A 141 -5.01 -23.41 28.85
N ARG A 142 -5.75 -24.50 29.10
CA ARG A 142 -5.17 -25.77 29.54
C ARG A 142 -4.17 -26.34 28.53
N LYS A 143 -4.50 -26.29 27.24
CA LYS A 143 -3.66 -26.80 26.15
C LYS A 143 -2.42 -25.93 25.90
N ALA A 144 -2.54 -24.62 26.08
CA ALA A 144 -1.44 -23.68 25.97
C ALA A 144 -0.55 -23.62 27.23
N GLY A 145 -0.97 -24.25 28.33
CA GLY A 145 -0.24 -24.25 29.60
C GLY A 145 -0.35 -22.94 30.38
N VAL A 146 -1.39 -22.13 30.11
CA VAL A 146 -1.63 -20.83 30.75
C VAL A 146 -2.91 -20.87 31.60
N GLN A 147 -3.04 -19.94 32.54
CA GLN A 147 -4.17 -19.89 33.47
C GLN A 147 -5.26 -18.90 33.05
N ASN A 148 -4.89 -17.88 32.28
CA ASN A 148 -5.79 -16.80 31.92
C ASN A 148 -5.44 -16.16 30.58
N ARG A 149 -6.34 -15.28 30.14
CA ARG A 149 -6.21 -14.57 28.87
C ARG A 149 -4.96 -13.70 28.77
N ALA A 150 -4.59 -13.01 29.84
CA ALA A 150 -3.42 -12.14 29.83
C ALA A 150 -2.13 -12.95 29.63
N GLN A 151 -2.03 -14.13 30.24
CA GLN A 151 -0.91 -15.05 30.03
C GLN A 151 -0.89 -15.63 28.61
N LEU A 152 -2.06 -15.98 28.03
CA LEU A 152 -2.13 -16.41 26.63
C LEU A 152 -1.59 -15.30 25.69
N MET A 153 -1.98 -14.05 25.94
CA MET A 153 -1.51 -12.90 25.16
C MET A 153 -0.02 -12.64 25.37
N ALA A 154 0.48 -12.74 26.61
CA ALA A 154 1.90 -12.58 26.91
C ALA A 154 2.75 -13.64 26.19
N GLN A 155 2.37 -14.91 26.28
CA GLN A 155 3.06 -16.01 25.60
C GLN A 155 3.05 -15.84 24.07
N PHE A 156 1.97 -15.31 23.51
CA PHE A 156 1.90 -14.99 22.08
C PHE A 156 2.79 -13.79 21.70
N MET A 157 2.88 -12.78 22.57
CA MET A 157 3.78 -11.64 22.36
C MET A 157 5.24 -12.06 22.45
N ASP A 158 5.59 -12.94 23.39
CA ASP A 158 6.94 -13.51 23.48
C ASP A 158 7.31 -14.26 22.20
N LEU A 159 6.39 -15.04 21.64
CA LEU A 159 6.58 -15.71 20.34
C LEU A 159 6.83 -14.71 19.19
N LEU A 160 6.16 -13.56 19.20
CA LEU A 160 6.38 -12.52 18.19
C LEU A 160 7.71 -11.78 18.36
N LEU A 161 8.13 -11.59 19.60
CA LEU A 161 9.37 -10.87 19.95
C LEU A 161 10.61 -11.77 19.87
N GLU A 162 10.45 -13.09 20.01
CA GLU A 162 11.51 -14.09 19.78
C GLU A 162 11.80 -14.31 18.28
N MET A 163 11.09 -13.64 17.36
CA MET A 163 11.51 -13.60 15.96
C MET A 163 12.90 -12.96 15.89
N PRO A 164 13.94 -13.69 15.42
CA PRO A 164 15.27 -13.12 15.32
C PRO A 164 15.21 -11.96 14.33
N GLU A 165 15.68 -10.79 14.75
CA GLU A 165 16.03 -9.69 13.84
C GLU A 165 17.02 -10.27 12.82
N GLN A 166 16.55 -10.54 11.60
CA GLN A 166 17.38 -10.88 10.45
C GLN A 166 17.52 -9.66 9.55
#